data_AF-A0A5B6W4Y6-F1
#
_entry.id   AF-A0A5B6W4Y6-F1
#
_cell.length_a   1.000
_cell.length_b   1.000
_cell.length_c   1.000
_cell.angle_alpha   90.00
_cell.angle_beta   90.00
_cell.angle_gamma   90.00
#
_symmetry.space_group_name_H-M   'P 1'
#
loop_
_entity.id
_entity.type
_entity.pdbx_description
1 polymer ?
#
loop_
_entity_poly.entity_id
_entity_poly.type
_entity_poly.pdbx_seq_one_letter_code
_entity_poly.pdbx_strand_id
1 'polypeptide(L)'
;MKSVTVGEMTTPGYNMWLSKRVDDNIPGPNLDDARSVEECLRVVPTELEIIRQDFEKQSLELGKKIEQLEEEKMHLRLDVEVQKLEAEKLRKGKNKVENDFDSLKTDYKKMRLSMRTAGLGKTSDQWRQEVQEEKSKAGQWEKKF
;
A
#
# COMPACT_ATOMS: atom_id res chain seq x y z
N MET A 1 24.41 -21.44 43.97
CA MET A 1 23.02 -21.06 43.64
C MET A 1 22.70 -19.78 44.38
N LYS A 2 22.33 -18.73 43.66
CA LYS A 2 21.99 -17.41 44.24
C LYS A 2 20.52 -17.46 44.67
N SER A 3 20.23 -17.15 45.92
CA SER A 3 18.86 -17.02 46.43
C SER A 3 18.19 -15.78 45.82
N VAL A 4 17.00 -15.98 45.26
CA VAL A 4 16.12 -14.90 44.83
C VAL A 4 15.45 -14.34 46.09
N THR A 5 15.85 -13.14 46.48
CA THR A 5 15.15 -12.34 47.49
C THR A 5 13.86 -11.82 46.85
N VAL A 6 12.77 -12.56 47.04
CA VAL A 6 11.42 -12.07 46.75
C VAL A 6 11.11 -11.03 47.82
N GLY A 7 11.18 -9.75 47.43
CA GLY A 7 10.78 -8.65 48.30
C GLY A 7 9.32 -8.82 48.72
N GLU A 8 9.06 -8.70 50.02
CA GLU A 8 7.72 -8.63 50.59
C GLU A 8 6.96 -7.44 49.98
N MET A 9 6.13 -7.72 48.98
CA MET A 9 5.17 -6.77 48.40
C MET A 9 3.83 -6.80 49.14
N THR A 10 3.85 -7.05 50.45
CA THR A 10 2.66 -6.91 51.29
C THR A 10 2.61 -5.47 51.78
N THR A 11 1.94 -4.62 51.02
CA THR A 11 1.65 -3.23 51.38
C THR A 11 1.09 -3.22 52.82
N PRO A 12 1.70 -2.48 53.77
CA PRO A 12 1.33 -2.52 55.19
C PRO A 12 -0.17 -2.27 55.47
N GLY A 13 -0.83 -1.57 54.55
CA GLY A 13 -2.27 -1.31 54.61
C GLY A 13 -3.16 -2.56 54.48
N TYR A 14 -2.73 -3.61 53.78
CA TYR A 14 -3.57 -4.81 53.55
C TYR A 14 -3.76 -5.62 54.85
N ASN A 15 -2.68 -5.80 55.61
CA ASN A 15 -2.74 -6.54 56.88
C ASN A 15 -3.52 -5.73 57.94
N MET A 16 -3.37 -4.41 57.95
CA MET A 16 -4.13 -3.52 58.83
C MET A 16 -5.62 -3.47 58.48
N TRP A 17 -5.97 -3.58 57.19
CA TRP A 17 -7.35 -3.70 56.72
C TRP A 17 -7.99 -5.03 57.14
N LEU A 18 -7.23 -6.13 57.11
CA LEU A 18 -7.70 -7.45 57.53
C LEU A 18 -7.94 -7.51 59.04
N SER A 19 -7.01 -6.98 59.85
CA SER A 19 -7.15 -6.95 61.32
C SER A 19 -8.36 -6.15 61.80
N LYS A 20 -8.86 -5.19 61.00
CA LYS A 20 -9.99 -4.35 61.36
C LYS A 20 -11.36 -5.03 61.17
N ARG A 21 -11.43 -6.19 60.50
CA ARG A 21 -12.70 -6.91 60.25
C ARG A 21 -12.95 -8.10 61.18
N VAL A 22 -12.02 -8.42 62.09
CA VAL A 22 -12.10 -9.66 62.88
C VAL A 22 -13.19 -9.60 63.96
N ASP A 23 -13.62 -8.42 64.42
CA ASP A 23 -14.54 -8.27 65.56
C ASP A 23 -15.83 -7.46 65.31
N ASP A 24 -16.29 -7.33 64.06
CA ASP A 24 -17.62 -6.78 63.79
C ASP A 24 -18.65 -7.92 63.76
N ASN A 25 -19.24 -8.14 64.94
CA ASN A 25 -20.40 -8.98 65.24
C ASN A 25 -21.35 -9.20 64.04
N ILE A 26 -21.27 -10.36 63.39
CA ILE A 26 -22.37 -10.88 62.57
C ILE A 26 -23.37 -11.51 63.54
N PRO A 27 -24.59 -10.98 63.70
CA PRO A 27 -25.65 -11.71 64.39
C PRO A 27 -25.88 -13.01 63.63
N GLY A 28 -25.85 -14.16 64.31
CA GLY A 28 -26.22 -15.43 63.71
C GLY A 28 -27.59 -15.31 63.01
N PRO A 29 -27.80 -15.93 61.84
CA PRO A 29 -29.04 -15.76 61.09
C PRO A 29 -30.23 -16.24 61.92
N ASN A 30 -31.14 -15.31 62.25
CA ASN A 30 -32.43 -15.64 62.83
C ASN A 30 -33.21 -16.48 61.81
N LEU A 31 -33.62 -17.66 62.24
CA LEU A 31 -34.20 -18.72 61.42
C LEU A 31 -35.67 -18.47 61.03
N ASP A 32 -36.09 -17.20 60.97
CA ASP A 32 -37.48 -16.77 60.71
C ASP A 32 -37.67 -16.07 59.35
N ASP A 33 -36.59 -15.76 58.62
CA ASP A 33 -36.66 -15.27 57.24
C ASP A 33 -36.26 -16.40 56.27
N ALA A 34 -37.03 -17.49 56.27
CA ALA A 34 -36.90 -18.55 55.27
C ALA A 34 -37.41 -18.05 53.91
N ARG A 35 -36.65 -17.17 53.24
CA ARG A 35 -36.60 -17.23 51.77
C ARG A 35 -36.17 -18.65 51.44
N SER A 36 -36.97 -19.32 50.63
CA SER A 36 -36.70 -20.70 50.26
C SER A 36 -35.29 -20.80 49.70
N VAL A 37 -34.59 -21.89 50.00
CA VAL A 37 -33.29 -22.19 49.39
C VAL A 37 -33.40 -22.12 47.85
N GLU A 38 -34.59 -22.36 47.29
CA GLU A 38 -34.96 -22.11 45.88
C GLU A 38 -34.88 -20.65 45.43
N GLU A 39 -35.20 -19.66 46.26
CA GLU A 39 -35.01 -18.24 45.94
C GLU A 39 -33.52 -17.84 45.98
N CYS A 40 -32.74 -18.45 46.87
CA CYS A 40 -31.26 -18.32 46.89
C CYS A 40 -30.58 -19.10 45.75
N LEU A 41 -31.23 -20.16 45.25
CA LEU A 41 -30.82 -20.94 44.08
C LEU A 41 -31.43 -20.41 42.78
N ARG A 42 -32.20 -19.31 42.82
CA ARG A 42 -32.62 -18.60 41.62
C ARG A 42 -31.33 -18.13 40.96
N VAL A 43 -30.93 -18.82 39.90
CA VAL A 43 -29.68 -18.62 39.16
C VAL A 43 -29.73 -17.27 38.44
N VAL A 44 -29.68 -16.20 39.22
CA VAL A 44 -29.39 -14.86 38.73
C VAL A 44 -27.89 -14.88 38.47
N PRO A 45 -27.44 -14.73 37.22
CA PRO A 45 -26.03 -14.60 36.94
C PRO A 45 -25.46 -13.49 37.82
N THR A 46 -24.41 -13.80 38.57
CA THR A 46 -23.72 -12.76 39.35
C THR A 46 -23.22 -11.68 38.40
N GLU A 47 -23.08 -10.45 38.87
CA GLU A 47 -22.57 -9.34 38.05
C GLU A 47 -21.25 -9.70 37.33
N LEU A 48 -20.40 -10.50 37.99
CA LEU A 48 -19.16 -11.03 37.40
C LEU A 48 -19.38 -12.02 36.25
N GLU A 49 -20.41 -12.87 36.35
CA GLU A 49 -20.77 -13.81 35.29
C GLU A 49 -21.27 -13.07 34.04
N ILE A 50 -22.06 -12.00 34.23
CA ILE A 50 -22.52 -11.13 33.14
C ILE A 50 -21.33 -10.43 32.47
N ILE A 51 -20.44 -9.82 33.27
CA ILE A 51 -19.23 -9.15 32.77
C ILE A 51 -18.34 -10.13 32.00
N ARG A 52 -18.20 -11.38 32.47
CA ARG A 52 -17.40 -12.40 31.78
C ARG A 52 -17.99 -12.73 30.40
N GLN A 53 -19.29 -12.95 30.32
CA GLN A 53 -19.97 -13.27 29.06
C GLN A 53 -19.88 -12.11 28.06
N ASP A 54 -20.04 -10.87 28.52
CA ASP A 54 -19.90 -9.68 27.68
C ASP A 54 -18.45 -9.54 27.16
N PHE A 55 -17.46 -9.78 28.01
CA PHE A 55 -16.05 -9.74 27.61
C PHE A 55 -15.72 -10.83 26.57
N GLU A 56 -16.24 -12.04 26.74
CA GLU A 56 -16.07 -13.13 25.79
C GLU A 56 -16.70 -12.80 24.43
N LYS A 57 -17.91 -12.24 24.43
CA LYS A 57 -18.57 -11.76 23.21
C LYS A 57 -17.77 -10.68 22.49
N GLN A 58 -17.30 -9.67 23.22
CA GLN A 58 -16.47 -8.59 22.65
C GLN A 58 -15.16 -9.13 22.09
N SER A 59 -14.52 -10.07 22.79
CA SER A 59 -13.28 -10.71 22.34
C SER A 59 -13.49 -11.47 21.03
N LEU A 60 -14.62 -12.15 20.87
CA LEU A 60 -14.97 -12.88 19.65
C LEU A 60 -15.28 -11.93 18.48
N GLU A 61 -15.99 -10.82 18.73
CA GLU A 61 -16.21 -9.77 17.72
C GLU A 61 -14.90 -9.12 17.27
N LEU A 62 -13.99 -8.82 18.21
CA LEU A 62 -12.66 -8.29 17.90
C LEU A 62 -11.83 -9.29 17.10
N GLY A 63 -11.87 -10.57 17.45
CA GLY A 63 -11.19 -11.63 16.70
C GLY A 63 -11.62 -11.68 15.24
N LYS A 64 -12.93 -11.67 14.97
CA LYS A 64 -13.48 -11.62 13.60
C LYS A 64 -13.02 -10.37 12.83
N LYS A 65 -12.99 -9.22 13.50
CA LYS A 65 -12.54 -7.96 12.89
C LYS A 65 -11.05 -8.00 12.55
N ILE A 66 -10.23 -8.61 13.41
CA ILE A 66 -8.79 -8.80 13.14
C ILE A 66 -8.60 -9.70 11.92
N GLU A 67 -9.29 -10.83 11.85
CA GLU A 67 -9.23 -11.76 10.72
C GLU A 67 -9.60 -11.06 9.40
N GLN A 68 -10.70 -10.31 9.39
CA GLN A 68 -11.11 -9.52 8.21
C GLN A 68 -10.03 -8.50 7.80
N LEU A 69 -9.45 -7.78 8.76
CA LEU A 69 -8.40 -6.80 8.46
C LEU A 69 -7.11 -7.46 7.95
N GLU A 70 -6.79 -8.67 8.42
CA GLU A 70 -5.65 -9.43 7.92
C GLU A 70 -5.86 -9.88 6.47
N GLU A 71 -7.07 -10.32 6.13
CA GLU A 71 -7.45 -10.66 4.76
C GLU A 71 -7.38 -9.43 3.83
N GLU A 72 -8.02 -8.32 4.21
CA GLU A 72 -7.97 -7.05 3.45
C GLU A 72 -6.52 -6.57 3.24
N LYS A 73 -5.68 -6.67 4.28
CA LYS A 73 -4.25 -6.33 4.18
C LYS A 73 -3.50 -7.22 3.20
N MET A 74 -3.82 -8.52 3.14
CA MET A 74 -3.20 -9.44 2.18
C MET A 74 -3.62 -9.11 0.74
N HIS A 75 -4.89 -8.82 0.49
CA HIS A 75 -5.36 -8.37 -0.81
C HIS A 75 -4.68 -7.07 -1.27
N LEU A 76 -4.64 -6.06 -0.41
CA LEU A 76 -3.98 -4.78 -0.72
C LEU A 76 -2.49 -4.96 -1.02
N ARG A 77 -1.81 -5.88 -0.34
CA ARG A 77 -0.40 -6.20 -0.64
C ARG A 77 -0.23 -6.76 -2.04
N LEU A 78 -1.10 -7.70 -2.44
CA LEU A 78 -1.10 -8.26 -3.79
C LEU A 78 -1.38 -7.19 -4.84
N ASP A 79 -2.37 -6.33 -4.62
CA ASP A 79 -2.69 -5.23 -5.55
C ASP A 79 -1.50 -4.29 -5.75
N VAL A 80 -0.80 -3.94 -4.67
CA VAL A 80 0.41 -3.11 -4.75
C VAL A 80 1.52 -3.80 -5.56
N GLU A 81 1.70 -5.12 -5.42
CA GLU A 81 2.67 -5.87 -6.21
C GLU A 81 2.30 -5.92 -7.70
N VAL A 82 1.02 -6.15 -8.00
CA VAL A 82 0.49 -6.12 -9.38
C VAL A 82 0.73 -4.75 -10.02
N GLN A 83 0.36 -3.66 -9.33
CA GLN A 83 0.58 -2.29 -9.83
C GLN A 83 2.06 -1.99 -10.06
N LYS A 84 2.96 -2.45 -9.18
CA LYS A 84 4.41 -2.30 -9.38
C LYS A 84 4.90 -3.00 -10.65
N LEU A 85 4.45 -4.23 -10.88
CA LEU A 85 4.82 -5.00 -12.07
C LEU A 85 4.31 -4.36 -13.36
N GLU A 86 3.07 -3.87 -13.36
CA GLU A 86 2.49 -3.13 -14.48
C GLU A 86 3.25 -1.85 -14.79
N ALA A 87 3.57 -1.05 -13.77
CA ALA A 87 4.36 0.17 -13.90
C ALA A 87 5.76 -0.11 -14.47
N GLU A 88 6.40 -1.20 -14.05
CA GLU A 88 7.70 -1.59 -14.58
C GLU A 88 7.62 -1.98 -16.06
N LYS A 89 6.60 -2.75 -16.46
CA LYS A 89 6.37 -3.13 -17.86
C LYS A 89 6.15 -1.90 -18.73
N LEU A 90 5.33 -0.95 -18.27
CA LEU A 90 5.09 0.32 -18.96
C LEU A 90 6.38 1.13 -19.10
N ARG A 91 7.20 1.21 -18.05
CA ARG A 91 8.51 1.90 -18.10
C ARG A 91 9.44 1.27 -19.15
N LYS A 92 9.53 -0.06 -19.20
CA LYS A 92 10.34 -0.77 -20.21
C LYS A 92 9.84 -0.49 -21.63
N GLY A 93 8.52 -0.52 -21.84
CA GLY A 93 7.90 -0.18 -23.12
C GLY A 93 8.19 1.25 -23.55
N LYS A 94 8.02 2.22 -22.65
CA LYS A 94 8.32 3.64 -22.92
C LYS A 94 9.78 3.84 -23.34
N ASN A 95 10.72 3.28 -22.60
CA ASN A 95 12.15 3.43 -22.90
C ASN A 95 12.50 2.86 -24.29
N LYS A 96 11.88 1.75 -24.70
CA LYS A 96 12.08 1.19 -26.04
C LYS A 96 11.58 2.14 -27.12
N VAL A 97 10.34 2.64 -26.98
CA VAL A 97 9.73 3.58 -27.93
C VAL A 97 10.56 4.87 -28.03
N GLU A 98 11.08 5.36 -26.90
CA GLU A 98 11.93 6.56 -26.85
C GLU A 98 13.25 6.35 -27.59
N ASN A 99 13.92 5.20 -27.37
CA ASN A 99 15.13 4.85 -28.12
C ASN A 99 14.87 4.70 -29.63
N ASP A 100 13.77 4.04 -30.02
CA ASP A 100 13.38 3.86 -31.42
C ASP A 100 13.10 5.23 -32.08
N PHE A 101 12.43 6.14 -31.37
CA PHE A 101 12.18 7.50 -31.83
C PHE A 101 13.48 8.31 -31.99
N ASP A 102 14.42 8.21 -31.05
CA ASP A 102 15.71 8.89 -31.16
C ASP A 102 16.53 8.36 -32.32
N SER A 103 16.55 7.04 -32.55
CA SER A 103 17.15 6.45 -33.75
C SER A 103 16.53 7.02 -35.02
N LEU A 104 15.20 6.97 -35.13
CA LEU A 104 14.47 7.49 -36.29
C LEU A 104 14.74 8.97 -36.53
N LYS A 105 14.82 9.78 -35.46
CA LYS A 105 15.16 11.21 -35.52
C LYS A 105 16.58 11.42 -36.06
N THR A 106 17.55 10.57 -35.68
CA THR A 106 18.90 10.66 -36.22
C THR A 106 18.95 10.26 -37.70
N ASP A 107 18.26 9.20 -38.10
CA ASP A 107 18.22 8.73 -39.48
C ASP A 107 17.51 9.73 -40.39
N TYR A 108 16.40 10.31 -39.94
CA TYR A 108 15.73 11.40 -40.65
C TYR A 108 16.65 12.61 -40.87
N LYS A 109 17.40 13.03 -39.84
CA LYS A 109 18.37 14.13 -39.97
C LYS A 109 19.45 13.80 -41.00
N LYS A 110 20.00 12.58 -40.98
CA LYS A 110 20.99 12.12 -41.98
C LYS A 110 20.40 12.14 -43.39
N MET A 111 19.23 11.55 -43.59
CA MET A 111 18.54 11.53 -44.89
C MET A 111 18.32 12.95 -45.43
N ARG A 112 17.83 13.87 -44.59
CA ARG A 112 17.62 15.27 -44.97
C ARG A 112 18.93 15.97 -45.37
N LEU A 113 20.03 15.69 -44.67
CA LEU A 113 21.35 16.21 -45.05
C LEU A 113 21.81 15.62 -46.39
N SER A 114 21.68 14.31 -46.59
CA SER A 114 22.02 13.65 -47.86
C SER A 114 21.21 14.20 -49.04
N MET A 115 19.91 14.44 -48.86
CA MET A 115 19.07 15.06 -49.90
C MET A 115 19.54 16.47 -50.28
N ARG A 116 20.02 17.25 -49.30
CA ARG A 116 20.60 18.58 -49.56
C ARG A 116 21.92 18.46 -50.32
N THR A 117 22.82 17.57 -49.90
CA THR A 117 24.12 17.36 -50.55
C THR A 117 23.98 16.85 -51.99
N ALA A 118 23.02 15.96 -52.24
CA ALA A 118 22.74 15.44 -53.58
C ALA A 118 21.98 16.43 -54.49
N GLY A 119 21.64 17.64 -54.01
CA GLY A 119 20.89 18.63 -54.79
C GLY A 119 19.40 18.30 -55.00
N LEU A 120 18.90 17.23 -54.37
CA LEU A 120 17.49 16.80 -54.42
C LEU A 120 16.55 17.71 -53.61
N GLY A 121 17.10 18.69 -52.88
CA GLY A 121 16.33 19.72 -52.19
C GLY A 121 15.87 20.89 -53.06
N LYS A 122 16.30 20.94 -54.33
CA LYS A 122 15.91 22.00 -55.29
C LYS A 122 14.45 21.82 -55.71
N THR A 123 13.72 22.92 -55.86
CA THR A 123 12.38 22.89 -56.45
C THR A 123 12.45 22.61 -57.95
N SER A 124 11.36 22.11 -58.54
CA SER A 124 11.32 21.80 -59.99
C SER A 124 11.68 23.00 -60.86
N ASP A 125 11.32 24.21 -60.43
CA ASP A 125 11.61 25.45 -61.17
C ASP A 125 13.10 25.77 -61.19
N GLN A 126 13.80 25.56 -60.07
CA GLN A 126 15.25 25.71 -60.01
C GLN A 126 15.95 24.73 -60.97
N TRP A 127 15.47 23.48 -61.04
CA TRP A 127 15.97 22.50 -62.00
C TRP A 127 15.72 22.91 -63.46
N ARG A 128 14.54 23.45 -63.79
CA ARG A 128 14.22 23.91 -65.14
C ARG A 128 15.10 25.08 -65.56
N GLN A 129 15.37 26.01 -64.65
CA GLN A 129 16.23 27.15 -64.91
C GLN A 129 17.67 26.72 -65.18
N GLU A 130 18.23 25.84 -64.34
CA GLU A 130 19.61 25.32 -64.49
C GLU A 130 19.77 24.55 -65.82
N VAL A 131 18.77 23.75 -66.22
CA VAL A 131 18.74 23.07 -67.52
C VAL A 131 18.69 24.06 -68.70
N GLN A 132 17.95 25.17 -68.58
CA GLN A 132 17.90 26.18 -69.64
C GLN A 132 19.19 26.99 -69.76
N GLU A 133 19.82 27.32 -68.62
CA GLU A 133 21.14 27.96 -68.60
C GLU A 133 22.18 27.07 -69.28
N GLU A 134 22.17 25.76 -69.01
CA GLU A 134 23.15 24.85 -69.59
C GLU A 134 22.91 24.55 -71.07
N LYS A 135 21.65 24.49 -71.51
CA LYS A 135 21.30 24.48 -72.94
C LYS A 135 21.81 25.74 -73.66
N SER A 136 21.68 26.90 -73.02
CA SER A 136 22.14 28.18 -73.57
C SER A 136 23.67 28.21 -73.69
N LYS A 137 24.40 27.68 -72.70
CA LYS A 137 25.87 27.55 -72.76
C LYS A 137 26.31 26.59 -73.86
N ALA A 138 25.68 25.42 -73.98
CA ALA A 138 26.01 24.44 -75.03
C ALA A 138 25.85 25.05 -76.43
N GLY A 139 24.75 25.76 -76.68
CA GLY A 139 24.53 26.44 -77.96
C GLY A 139 25.51 27.59 -78.24
N GLN A 140 26.12 28.19 -77.20
CA GLN A 140 27.21 29.16 -77.40
C GLN A 140 28.53 28.47 -77.78
N TRP A 141 28.80 27.28 -77.24
CA TRP A 141 29.98 26.49 -77.61
C TRP A 141 29.89 25.98 -79.06
N GLU A 142 28.72 25.50 -79.50
CA GLU A 142 28.46 25.10 -80.90
C GLU A 142 28.57 26.25 -81.92
N LYS A 143 28.47 27.50 -81.48
CA LYS A 143 28.68 28.67 -82.34
C LYS A 143 30.12 29.16 -82.35
N LYS A 144 30.92 28.76 -81.36
CA LYS A 144 32.33 29.15 -81.21
C LYS A 144 33.29 28.18 -81.88
N PHE A 145 32.85 26.96 -82.17
CA PHE A 145 33.57 25.94 -82.93
C PHE A 145 32.81 25.63 -84.22
#